data_AF-A0A1W1VYH2-F1
#
_entry.id   AF-A0A1W1VYH2-F1
#
_cell.length_a   1.000
_cell.length_b   1.000
_cell.length_c   1.000
_cell.angle_alpha   90.00
_cell.angle_beta   90.00
_cell.angle_gamma   90.00
#
_symmetry.space_group_name_H-M   'P 1'
#
loop_
_entity.id
_entity.type
_entity.pdbx_description
1 polymer ?
#
loop_
_entity_poly.entity_id
_entity_poly.type
_entity_poly.pdbx_seq_one_letter_code
_entity_poly.pdbx_strand_id
1 'polypeptide(L)'
;MKVKIGEVFFEQKFLEDEANFLAYLRRVRCNPYDLEAHLALGVIHEYRGQPAQAIGYYWSAYQLDPHDEYIQQRLRELLSLLSQSLPGKLL
;
A
#
# COMPACT_ATOMS: atom_id res chain seq x y z
N MET A 1 14.27 -0.98 -13.96
CA MET A 1 13.21 -1.97 -14.29
C MET A 1 11.94 -1.49 -13.63
N LYS A 2 10.79 -1.68 -14.26
CA LYS A 2 9.49 -1.33 -13.68
C LYS A 2 8.84 -2.56 -13.04
N VAL A 3 8.18 -2.37 -11.90
CA VAL A 3 7.39 -3.38 -11.21
C VAL A 3 5.92 -2.96 -11.28
N LYS A 4 5.04 -3.89 -11.60
CA LYS A 4 3.59 -3.64 -11.63
C LYS A 4 2.99 -3.94 -10.27
N ILE A 5 2.29 -2.98 -9.69
CA ILE A 5 1.55 -3.13 -8.42
C ILE A 5 0.14 -2.57 -8.65
N GLY A 6 -0.87 -3.43 -8.56
CA GLY A 6 -2.20 -3.15 -9.11
C GLY A 6 -2.11 -2.92 -10.62
N GLU A 7 -2.69 -1.84 -11.12
CA GLU A 7 -2.62 -1.47 -12.55
C GLU A 7 -1.47 -0.51 -12.89
N VAL A 8 -0.73 -0.04 -11.88
CA VAL A 8 0.30 0.98 -12.02
C VAL A 8 1.69 0.35 -12.05
N PHE A 9 2.58 0.92 -12.86
CA PHE A 9 4.00 0.56 -12.92
C PHE A 9 4.85 1.56 -12.14
N PHE A 10 5.66 1.06 -11.21
CA PHE A 10 6.60 1.83 -10.42
C PHE A 10 8.04 1.49 -10.79
N GLU A 11 8.94 2.45 -10.65
CA GLU A 11 10.36 2.17 -10.80
C GLU A 11 10.85 1.32 -9.63
N GLN A 12 11.42 0.15 -9.93
CA GLN A 12 11.92 -0.76 -8.89
C GLN A 12 12.92 -0.08 -7.94
N LYS A 13 13.85 0.70 -8.51
CA LYS A 13 14.84 1.44 -7.73
C LYS A 13 14.18 2.39 -6.72
N PHE A 14 13.05 2.99 -7.08
CA PHE A 14 12.34 3.89 -6.17
C PHE A 14 11.76 3.14 -4.98
N LEU A 15 11.21 1.95 -5.22
CA LEU A 15 10.59 1.10 -4.18
C LEU A 15 11.63 0.43 -3.26
N GLU A 16 12.82 0.14 -3.77
CA GLU A 16 13.94 -0.43 -3.02
C GLU A 16 14.70 0.62 -2.19
N ASP A 17 14.65 1.89 -2.58
CA ASP A 17 15.41 2.96 -1.94
C ASP A 17 14.84 3.30 -0.55
N GLU A 18 15.63 2.98 0.48
CA GLU A 18 15.28 3.23 1.87
C GLU A 18 15.13 4.73 2.19
N ALA A 19 15.82 5.61 1.46
CA ALA A 19 15.66 7.05 1.64
C ALA A 19 14.24 7.52 1.28
N ASN A 20 13.63 6.93 0.24
CA ASN A 20 12.24 7.23 -0.13
C ASN A 20 11.28 6.77 0.96
N PHE A 21 11.46 5.55 1.47
CA PHE A 21 10.66 5.03 2.57
C PHE A 21 10.72 5.95 3.81
N LEU A 22 11.93 6.34 4.23
CA LEU A 22 12.14 7.23 5.37
C LEU A 22 11.56 8.64 5.13
N ALA A 23 11.61 9.15 3.90
CA ALA A 23 11.01 10.42 3.54
C ALA A 23 9.48 10.40 3.70
N TYR A 24 8.81 9.36 3.20
CA TYR A 24 7.35 9.24 3.36
C TYR A 24 6.94 8.98 4.81
N LEU A 25 7.71 8.21 5.57
CA LEU A 25 7.48 8.06 7.01
C LEU A 25 7.54 9.41 7.74
N ARG A 26 8.48 10.28 7.39
CA ARG A 26 8.54 11.65 7.95
C ARG A 26 7.33 12.48 7.55
N ARG A 27 6.88 12.37 6.29
CA ARG A 27 5.66 13.05 5.81
C ARG A 27 4.43 12.66 6.63
N VAL A 28 4.18 11.36 6.83
CA VAL A 28 3.08 10.87 7.68
C VAL A 28 3.20 11.37 9.12
N ARG A 29 4.42 11.42 9.70
CA ARG A 29 4.64 11.93 11.06
C ARG A 29 4.36 13.43 11.18
N CYS A 30 4.74 14.22 10.18
CA CYS A 30 4.51 15.67 10.17
C CYS A 30 3.07 16.02 9.80
N ASN A 31 2.45 15.25 8.90
CA ASN A 31 1.09 15.42 8.44
C ASN A 31 0.40 14.04 8.31
N PRO A 32 -0.40 13.64 9.31
CA PRO A 32 -1.17 12.40 9.25
C PRO A 32 -2.22 12.34 8.12
N TYR A 33 -2.56 13.47 7.50
CA TYR A 33 -3.53 13.57 6.40
C TYR A 33 -2.86 13.63 5.01
N ASP A 34 -1.57 13.31 4.92
CA ASP A 34 -0.85 13.25 3.65
C ASP A 34 -1.20 11.96 2.89
N LEU A 35 -2.22 12.06 2.01
CA LEU A 35 -2.73 10.94 1.21
C LEU A 35 -1.63 10.27 0.39
N GLU A 36 -0.80 11.06 -0.29
CA GLU A 36 0.27 10.54 -1.15
C GLU A 36 1.30 9.77 -0.33
N ALA A 37 1.62 10.24 0.88
CA ALA A 37 2.56 9.54 1.75
C ALA A 37 2.02 8.19 2.25
N HIS A 38 0.74 8.12 2.61
CA HIS A 38 0.10 6.84 2.94
C HIS A 38 0.07 5.91 1.73
N LEU A 39 -0.28 6.43 0.54
CA LEU A 39 -0.27 5.65 -0.70
C LEU A 39 1.12 5.06 -0.99
N ALA A 40 2.16 5.90 -0.95
CA ALA A 40 3.52 5.49 -1.24
C ALA A 40 4.04 4.43 -0.26
N LEU A 41 3.75 4.59 1.04
CA LEU A 41 4.11 3.58 2.05
C LEU A 41 3.35 2.27 1.83
N GLY A 42 2.08 2.32 1.44
CA GLY A 42 1.29 1.15 1.04
C GLY A 42 1.97 0.37 -0.09
N VAL A 43 2.33 1.08 -1.17
CA VAL A 43 3.02 0.50 -2.34
C VAL A 43 4.39 -0.08 -1.96
N ILE A 44 5.19 0.64 -1.18
CA ILE A 44 6.52 0.19 -0.75
C ILE A 44 6.41 -1.08 0.12
N HIS A 45 5.47 -1.13 1.07
CA HIS A 45 5.26 -2.32 1.89
C HIS A 45 4.74 -3.50 1.08
N GLU A 46 3.84 -3.27 0.12
CA GLU A 46 3.35 -4.31 -0.78
C GLU A 46 4.49 -4.90 -1.61
N TYR A 47 5.32 -4.04 -2.20
CA TYR A 47 6.51 -4.45 -2.94
C TYR A 47 7.48 -5.28 -2.09
N ARG A 48 7.66 -4.93 -0.81
CA ARG A 48 8.51 -5.64 0.16
C ARG A 48 7.90 -6.95 0.67
N GLY A 49 6.74 -7.36 0.16
CA GLY A 49 6.06 -8.60 0.60
C GLY A 49 5.46 -8.47 2.01
N GLN A 50 5.06 -7.28 2.42
CA GLN A 50 4.55 -6.96 3.75
C GLN A 50 3.06 -6.54 3.67
N PRO A 51 2.14 -7.47 3.37
CA PRO A 51 0.76 -7.14 3.03
C PRO A 51 -0.02 -6.54 4.21
N ALA A 52 0.28 -6.93 5.45
CA ALA A 52 -0.42 -6.38 6.62
C ALA A 52 -0.13 -4.88 6.80
N GLN A 53 1.15 -4.50 6.68
CA GLN A 53 1.57 -3.10 6.71
C GLN A 53 1.00 -2.32 5.53
N ALA A 54 1.05 -2.91 4.33
CA ALA A 54 0.49 -2.30 3.13
C ALA A 54 -1.00 -1.97 3.29
N ILE A 55 -1.80 -2.92 3.80
CA ILE A 55 -3.22 -2.70 4.09
C ILE A 55 -3.43 -1.55 5.07
N GLY A 56 -2.64 -1.44 6.14
CA GLY A 56 -2.77 -0.35 7.11
C GLY A 56 -2.59 1.03 6.47
N TYR A 57 -1.60 1.17 5.60
CA TYR A 57 -1.34 2.43 4.88
C TYR A 57 -2.38 2.70 3.78
N TYR A 58 -2.74 1.71 2.98
CA TYR A 58 -3.82 1.88 2.00
C TYR A 58 -5.17 2.20 2.67
N TRP A 59 -5.44 1.64 3.84
CA TRP A 59 -6.64 1.97 4.61
C TRP A 59 -6.63 3.42 5.09
N SER A 60 -5.48 3.88 5.58
CA SER A 60 -5.30 5.29 5.96
C SER A 60 -5.49 6.22 4.75
N ALA A 61 -4.95 5.86 3.57
CA ALA A 61 -5.17 6.61 2.34
C ALA A 61 -6.65 6.59 1.90
N TYR A 62 -7.34 5.45 2.01
CA TYR A 62 -8.77 5.30 1.71
C TYR A 62 -9.65 6.18 2.59
N GLN A 63 -9.29 6.36 3.86
CA GLN A 63 -10.02 7.26 4.76
C GLN A 63 -9.91 8.73 4.32
N LEU A 64 -8.86 9.10 3.59
CA LEU A 64 -8.64 10.46 3.09
C LEU A 64 -9.29 10.66 1.72
N ASP A 65 -9.21 9.67 0.83
CA ASP A 65 -9.97 9.64 -0.42
C ASP A 65 -10.59 8.25 -0.67
N PRO A 66 -11.88 8.10 -0.34
CA PRO A 66 -12.57 6.83 -0.54
C PRO A 66 -12.95 6.58 -2.01
N HIS A 67 -12.77 7.55 -2.92
CA HIS A 67 -13.16 7.43 -4.33
C HIS A 67 -11.98 7.11 -5.25
N ASP A 68 -10.75 7.09 -4.73
CA ASP A 68 -9.57 6.67 -5.49
C ASP A 68 -9.67 5.18 -5.86
N GLU A 69 -9.84 4.91 -7.15
CA GLU A 69 -10.04 3.57 -7.70
C GLU A 69 -8.81 2.66 -7.47
N TYR A 70 -7.61 3.24 -7.51
CA TYR A 70 -6.38 2.49 -7.26
C TYR A 70 -6.34 2.02 -5.81
N ILE A 71 -6.63 2.88 -4.84
CA ILE A 71 -6.67 2.51 -3.42
C ILE A 71 -7.73 1.41 -3.17
N GLN A 72 -8.93 1.58 -3.71
CA GLN A 72 -10.00 0.59 -3.58
C GLN A 72 -9.59 -0.77 -4.14
N GLN A 73 -8.97 -0.78 -5.32
CA GLN A 73 -8.48 -1.99 -5.95
C GLN A 73 -7.40 -2.65 -5.08
N ARG A 74 -6.45 -1.86 -4.55
CA ARG A 74 -5.36 -2.37 -3.71
C ARG A 74 -5.85 -3.04 -2.44
N LEU A 75 -6.77 -2.40 -1.72
CA LEU A 75 -7.39 -2.99 -0.56
C LEU A 75 -8.16 -4.28 -0.90
N ARG A 76 -8.98 -4.26 -1.96
CA ARG A 76 -9.79 -5.42 -2.35
C ARG A 76 -8.93 -6.66 -2.62
N GLU A 77 -7.86 -6.50 -3.41
CA GLU A 77 -6.99 -7.63 -3.76
C GLU A 77 -6.19 -8.14 -2.56
N LEU A 78 -5.58 -7.25 -1.77
CA LEU A 78 -4.81 -7.67 -0.60
C LEU A 78 -5.68 -8.34 0.48
N LEU A 79 -6.89 -7.82 0.71
CA LEU A 79 -7.84 -8.44 1.64
C LEU A 79 -8.37 -9.77 1.11
N SER A 80 -8.61 -9.89 -0.20
CA SER A 80 -8.99 -11.16 -0.83
C SER A 80 -7.91 -12.22 -0.64
N LEU A 81 -6.64 -11.87 -0.86
CA LEU A 81 -5.51 -12.78 -0.64
C LEU A 81 -5.41 -13.25 0.82
N LEU A 82 -5.55 -12.33 1.78
CA LEU A 82 -5.60 -12.69 3.20
C LEU A 82 -6.77 -13.63 3.53
N SER A 83 -7.94 -13.39 2.94
CA SER A 83 -9.11 -14.25 3.17
C SER A 83 -8.95 -15.68 2.63
N GLN A 84 -8.12 -15.86 1.59
CA GLN A 84 -7.86 -17.16 0.97
C GLN A 84 -6.73 -17.92 1.66
N SER A 85 -5.79 -17.21 2.30
CA SER A 85 -4.68 -17.80 3.04
C SER A 85 -5.05 -18.23 4.47
N LEU A 86 -6.20 -17.80 4.98
CA LEU A 86 -6.75 -18.28 6.24
C LEU A 86 -7.33 -19.70 6.06
N PRO A 87 -6.83 -20.72 6.78
CA PRO A 87 -7.42 -22.05 6.81
C PRO A 87 -8.73 -22.00 7.62
N GLY A 88 -9.78 -21.46 7.02
CA GLY A 88 -11.01 -21.14 7.75
C GLY A 88 -12.24 -20.76 6.92
N LYS A 89 -12.21 -20.86 5.58
CA LYS A 89 -13.46 -20.98 4.80
C LYS A 89 -14.03 -22.39 4.97
N LEU A 90 -14.49 -22.69 6.18
CA LEU A 90 -15.47 -23.74 6.42
C LEU A 90 -16.84 -23.10 6.22
N LEU A 91 -17.56 -23.66 5.23
CA LEU A 91 -18.99 -23.57 4.89
C LEU A 91 -19.88 -22.64 5.72
#